data_AF-A0A430RS44-F1
#
_entry.id   AF-A0A430RS44-F1
#
_cell.length_a   1.000
_cell.length_b   1.000
_cell.length_c   1.000
_cell.angle_alpha   90.00
_cell.angle_beta   90.00
_cell.angle_gamma   90.00
#
_symmetry.space_group_name_H-M   'P 1'
#
loop_
_entity.id
_entity.type
_entity.pdbx_description
1 polymer ?
#
loop_
_entity_poly.entity_id
_entity_poly.type
_entity_poly.pdbx_seq_one_letter_code
_entity_poly.pdbx_strand_id
1 'polypeptide(L)'
;MQRLWALFLLLSACGTQDPTGAGMEPLRLASTSLPPAYLGEAYAVTFSAEGGVRPYSFSLEGRLPQGLAFQGGRITGVPREKGQFPLTLTVEDGAKNSRVQRLTLTVSDPPPPRLTLVAPPAQVEGPFLLLGRVEVREALGFQLELPLRDLSPDLASLKVASPVYLLDYDPEAGLLRLDVAFAKPLKDQEAFRLLLTPQRPLTPRLFPRVVFYDKEGKPLGEALKRGRPFAELLQMAQDWGKEGKELKGDLNGDGRVEGADLQALGQGYFLKAPAPFPGGGEGNPGPAEEEAP
;
A
#
# COMPACT_ATOMS: atom_id res chain seq x y z
N MET A 1 -35.72 -85.65 -32.58
CA MET A 1 -34.56 -86.44 -32.12
C MET A 1 -33.31 -85.60 -32.34
N GLN A 2 -32.63 -85.22 -31.24
CA GLN A 2 -31.20 -85.50 -30.99
C GLN A 2 -30.23 -84.57 -31.75
N ARG A 3 -29.32 -83.79 -31.13
CA ARG A 3 -28.67 -83.85 -29.81
C ARG A 3 -28.19 -82.46 -29.38
N LEU A 4 -28.31 -82.18 -28.09
CA LEU A 4 -27.45 -81.24 -27.36
C LEU A 4 -25.98 -81.67 -27.49
N TRP A 5 -25.09 -80.70 -27.68
CA TRP A 5 -23.73 -80.73 -27.15
C TRP A 5 -23.49 -79.40 -26.44
N ALA A 6 -23.26 -79.46 -25.14
CA ALA A 6 -22.67 -78.37 -24.36
C ALA A 6 -21.16 -78.60 -24.30
N LEU A 7 -20.33 -77.56 -24.47
CA LEU A 7 -19.34 -77.12 -23.47
C LEU A 7 -18.41 -76.01 -24.00
N PHE A 8 -18.02 -75.18 -23.03
CA PHE A 8 -16.80 -74.38 -22.90
C PHE A 8 -16.69 -72.99 -23.53
N LEU A 9 -16.93 -72.01 -22.64
CA LEU A 9 -16.24 -70.73 -22.51
C LEU A 9 -14.77 -70.75 -22.98
N LEU A 10 -14.45 -69.82 -23.87
CA LEU A 10 -13.17 -69.10 -23.84
C LEU A 10 -13.46 -67.61 -24.03
N LEU A 11 -13.08 -66.83 -23.03
CA LEU A 11 -12.99 -65.38 -23.11
C LEU A 11 -12.12 -65.03 -24.32
N SER A 12 -12.67 -64.27 -25.26
CA SER A 12 -11.89 -63.38 -26.10
C SER A 12 -12.41 -61.98 -25.87
N ALA A 13 -11.91 -61.37 -24.80
CA ALA A 13 -11.90 -59.94 -24.68
C ALA A 13 -10.98 -59.43 -25.79
N CYS A 14 -11.56 -58.97 -26.90
CA CYS A 14 -10.84 -58.17 -27.87
C CYS A 14 -10.59 -56.81 -27.21
N GLY A 15 -9.53 -56.73 -26.41
CA GLY A 15 -8.92 -55.46 -26.09
C GLY A 15 -8.31 -54.93 -27.38
N THR A 16 -9.01 -54.02 -28.04
CA THR A 16 -8.35 -53.09 -28.96
C THR A 16 -7.47 -52.19 -28.10
N GLN A 17 -6.25 -52.68 -27.84
CA GLN A 17 -5.15 -51.82 -27.41
C GLN A 17 -4.88 -50.89 -28.60
N ASP A 18 -5.30 -49.63 -28.47
CA ASP A 18 -4.81 -48.56 -29.33
C ASP A 18 -3.28 -48.55 -29.21
N PRO A 19 -2.53 -48.89 -30.28
CA PRO A 19 -1.10 -48.74 -30.26
C PRO A 19 -0.80 -47.26 -30.57
N THR A 20 -0.03 -46.63 -29.71
CA THR A 20 0.56 -45.28 -29.88
C THR A 20 -0.41 -44.11 -29.88
N GLY A 21 -0.66 -43.58 -28.68
CA GLY A 21 -1.30 -42.29 -28.49
C GLY A 21 -1.30 -41.94 -27.02
N ALA A 22 -0.12 -41.81 -26.39
CA ALA A 22 -0.04 -40.98 -25.20
C ALA A 22 -0.66 -39.64 -25.61
N GLY A 23 -1.85 -39.33 -25.08
CA GLY A 23 -2.54 -38.08 -25.33
C GLY A 23 -1.65 -36.96 -24.81
N MET A 24 -0.72 -36.52 -25.64
CA MET A 24 0.26 -35.54 -25.26
C MET A 24 -0.48 -34.22 -25.29
N GLU A 25 -0.84 -33.74 -24.10
CA GLU A 25 -1.43 -32.42 -23.92
C GLU A 25 -0.61 -31.41 -24.74
N PRO A 26 -1.24 -30.56 -25.57
CA PRO A 26 -0.51 -29.70 -26.48
C PRO A 26 0.38 -28.73 -25.69
N LEU A 27 1.59 -28.49 -26.21
CA LEU A 27 2.50 -27.49 -25.64
C LEU A 27 1.76 -26.16 -25.47
N ARG A 28 1.82 -25.60 -24.27
CA ARG A 28 1.29 -24.28 -23.92
C ARG A 28 2.22 -23.54 -22.97
N LEU A 29 2.17 -22.21 -23.02
CA LEU A 29 2.76 -21.33 -22.02
C LEU A 29 1.76 -21.14 -20.88
N ALA A 30 2.22 -21.25 -19.63
CA ALA A 30 1.38 -20.96 -18.47
C ALA A 30 1.26 -19.45 -18.19
N SER A 31 2.29 -18.68 -18.55
CA SER A 31 2.32 -17.22 -18.37
C SER A 31 1.66 -16.52 -19.56
N THR A 32 0.49 -15.93 -19.33
CA THR A 32 -0.24 -15.16 -20.35
C THR A 32 -0.04 -13.63 -20.23
N SER A 33 0.54 -13.17 -19.13
CA SER A 33 0.84 -11.76 -18.88
C SER A 33 2.08 -11.59 -18.00
N LEU A 34 2.61 -10.38 -17.96
CA LEU A 34 3.73 -9.99 -17.09
C LEU A 34 3.22 -9.09 -15.96
N PRO A 35 3.60 -9.35 -14.70
CA PRO A 35 3.45 -8.36 -13.64
C PRO A 35 4.16 -7.06 -14.03
N PRO A 36 3.61 -5.89 -13.66
CA PRO A 36 4.30 -4.63 -13.86
C PRO A 36 5.63 -4.63 -13.11
N ALA A 37 6.64 -3.97 -13.68
CA ALA A 37 7.89 -3.66 -13.02
C ALA A 37 7.89 -2.21 -12.55
N TYR A 38 8.67 -1.91 -11.52
CA TYR A 38 8.75 -0.57 -10.95
C TYR A 38 10.19 -0.07 -11.00
N LEU A 39 10.36 1.19 -11.40
CA LEU A 39 11.67 1.81 -11.54
C LEU A 39 12.47 1.67 -10.24
N GLY A 40 13.71 1.16 -10.34
CA GLY A 40 14.60 1.02 -9.18
C GLY A 40 14.29 -0.15 -8.26
N GLU A 41 13.23 -0.93 -8.50
CA GLU A 41 12.88 -2.13 -7.72
C GLU A 41 13.36 -3.42 -8.39
N ALA A 42 13.77 -4.40 -7.59
CA ALA A 42 14.12 -5.71 -8.12
C ALA A 42 12.90 -6.37 -8.79
N TYR A 43 13.09 -6.84 -10.02
CA TYR A 43 12.09 -7.55 -10.81
C TYR A 43 12.58 -8.97 -11.09
N ALA A 44 11.72 -9.95 -10.90
CA ALA A 44 12.00 -11.35 -11.19
C ALA A 44 10.72 -12.06 -11.67
N VAL A 45 10.76 -12.60 -12.88
CA VAL A 45 9.68 -13.42 -13.45
C VAL A 45 10.28 -14.68 -14.05
N THR A 46 9.61 -15.81 -13.85
CA THR A 46 9.97 -17.10 -14.44
C THR A 46 8.84 -17.56 -15.33
N PHE A 47 9.17 -17.94 -16.54
CA PHE A 47 8.22 -18.54 -17.47
C PHE A 47 8.18 -20.05 -17.26
N SER A 48 6.99 -20.62 -17.39
CA SER A 48 6.76 -22.06 -17.39
C SER A 48 5.90 -22.47 -18.57
N ALA A 49 6.08 -23.72 -18.98
CA ALA A 49 5.32 -24.35 -20.04
C ALA A 49 4.78 -25.71 -19.55
N GLU A 50 3.67 -26.13 -20.14
CA GLU A 50 2.96 -27.37 -19.85
C GLU A 50 2.65 -28.11 -21.15
N GLY A 51 2.39 -29.42 -21.06
CA GLY A 51 2.20 -30.28 -22.23
C GLY A 51 3.49 -30.49 -23.04
N GLY A 52 3.38 -31.08 -24.22
CA GLY A 52 4.52 -31.37 -25.10
C GLY A 52 5.57 -32.31 -24.50
N VAL A 53 6.77 -32.30 -25.08
CA VAL A 53 7.91 -33.16 -24.66
C VAL A 53 8.97 -32.34 -23.93
N ARG A 54 9.34 -32.72 -22.71
CA ARG A 54 10.51 -32.09 -22.04
C ARG A 54 11.83 -32.53 -22.69
N PRO A 55 12.89 -31.70 -22.69
CA PRO A 55 13.02 -30.40 -22.01
C PRO A 55 12.38 -29.24 -22.79
N TYR A 56 12.04 -28.16 -22.08
CA TYR A 56 11.60 -26.90 -22.69
C TYR A 56 12.78 -25.93 -22.82
N SER A 57 12.82 -25.21 -23.92
CA SER A 57 13.74 -24.10 -24.17
C SER A 57 12.96 -22.82 -24.42
N PHE A 58 13.41 -21.72 -23.84
CA PHE A 58 12.75 -20.42 -23.94
C PHE A 58 13.68 -19.41 -24.60
N SER A 59 13.14 -18.65 -25.55
CA SER A 59 13.78 -17.47 -26.12
C SER A 59 12.87 -16.25 -25.96
N LEU A 60 13.48 -15.08 -25.83
CA LEU A 60 12.78 -13.82 -25.69
C LEU A 60 13.31 -12.84 -26.73
N GLU A 61 12.41 -12.32 -27.55
CA GLU A 61 12.67 -11.23 -28.49
C GLU A 61 12.05 -9.93 -28.00
N GLY A 62 12.63 -8.81 -28.41
CA GLY A 62 12.25 -7.46 -27.96
C GLY A 62 13.30 -6.83 -27.05
N ARG A 63 13.23 -5.50 -26.92
CA ARG A 63 14.14 -4.74 -26.06
C ARG A 63 13.64 -4.80 -24.62
N LEU A 64 14.46 -5.32 -23.71
CA LEU A 64 14.21 -5.18 -22.27
C LEU A 64 14.57 -3.77 -21.79
N PRO A 65 13.88 -3.25 -20.75
CA PRO A 65 14.28 -2.05 -20.05
C PRO A 65 15.73 -2.15 -19.58
N GLN A 66 16.46 -1.02 -19.57
CA GLN A 66 17.83 -1.00 -19.06
C GLN A 66 17.89 -1.58 -17.63
N GLY A 67 18.82 -2.52 -17.41
CA GLY A 67 19.02 -3.16 -16.10
C GLY A 67 18.23 -4.45 -15.88
N LEU A 68 17.40 -4.87 -16.84
CA LEU A 68 16.81 -6.21 -16.89
C LEU A 68 17.52 -7.10 -17.92
N ALA A 69 17.60 -8.39 -17.63
CA ALA A 69 18.15 -9.41 -18.51
C ALA A 69 17.26 -10.65 -18.54
N PHE A 70 17.25 -11.33 -19.68
CA PHE A 70 16.60 -12.63 -19.86
C PHE A 70 17.64 -13.75 -19.87
N GLN A 71 17.47 -14.76 -19.02
CA GLN A 71 18.33 -15.93 -18.96
C GLN A 71 17.52 -17.17 -18.61
N GLY A 72 17.59 -18.21 -19.45
CA GLY A 72 17.02 -19.54 -19.14
C GLY A 72 15.54 -19.54 -18.78
N GLY A 73 14.71 -18.72 -19.47
CA GLY A 73 13.29 -18.60 -19.17
C GLY A 73 12.95 -17.68 -18.00
N ARG A 74 13.89 -16.83 -17.55
CA ARG A 74 13.68 -15.88 -16.46
C ARG A 74 14.06 -14.46 -16.88
N ILE A 75 13.23 -13.49 -16.53
CA ILE A 75 13.60 -12.05 -16.58
C ILE A 75 13.98 -11.64 -15.17
N THR A 76 15.20 -11.10 -15.00
CA THR A 76 15.68 -10.63 -13.69
C THR A 76 16.46 -9.33 -13.81
N GLY A 77 16.45 -8.52 -12.75
CA GLY A 77 17.29 -7.32 -12.63
C GLY A 77 16.59 -6.17 -11.93
N VAL A 78 17.08 -4.95 -12.14
CA VAL A 78 16.48 -3.71 -11.63
C VAL A 78 16.29 -2.75 -12.80
N PRO A 79 15.04 -2.40 -13.19
CA PRO A 79 14.79 -1.55 -14.33
C PRO A 79 15.18 -0.10 -14.03
N ARG A 80 15.77 0.56 -15.01
CA ARG A 80 16.23 1.96 -14.95
C ARG A 80 15.53 2.88 -15.95
N GLU A 81 14.58 2.34 -16.70
CA GLU A 81 13.84 3.05 -17.74
C GLU A 81 12.35 2.73 -17.62
N LYS A 82 11.51 3.78 -17.59
CA LYS A 82 10.05 3.65 -17.60
C LYS A 82 9.54 3.50 -19.04
N GLY A 83 8.41 2.82 -19.21
CA GLY A 83 7.78 2.66 -20.52
C GLY A 83 7.04 1.35 -20.67
N GLN A 84 6.51 1.13 -21.87
CA GLN A 84 5.94 -0.16 -22.28
C GLN A 84 6.91 -0.83 -23.25
N PHE A 85 7.25 -2.08 -22.95
CA PHE A 85 8.23 -2.86 -23.70
C PHE A 85 7.52 -4.08 -24.28
N PRO A 86 7.18 -4.08 -25.58
CA PRO A 86 6.60 -5.24 -26.23
C PRO A 86 7.68 -6.34 -26.35
N LEU A 87 7.33 -7.54 -25.91
CA LEU A 87 8.21 -8.71 -25.88
C LEU A 87 7.50 -9.89 -26.57
N THR A 88 8.28 -10.71 -27.26
CA THR A 88 7.80 -11.97 -27.85
C THR A 88 8.52 -13.11 -27.16
N LEU A 89 7.78 -13.89 -26.37
CA LEU A 89 8.29 -15.10 -25.73
C LEU A 89 7.99 -16.31 -26.61
N THR A 90 9.01 -17.08 -26.94
CA THR A 90 8.87 -18.36 -27.64
C THR A 90 9.32 -19.49 -26.71
N VAL A 91 8.51 -20.55 -26.64
CA VAL A 91 8.89 -21.83 -26.03
C VAL A 91 8.93 -22.92 -27.08
N GLU A 92 9.98 -23.72 -27.04
CA GLU A 92 10.17 -24.91 -27.86
C GLU A 92 10.36 -26.13 -26.96
N ASP A 93 9.66 -27.21 -27.27
CA ASP A 93 9.75 -28.49 -26.56
C ASP A 93 10.80 -29.44 -27.20
N GLY A 94 11.09 -30.55 -26.53
CA GLY A 94 12.06 -31.55 -26.98
C GLY A 94 11.67 -32.26 -28.29
N ALA A 95 10.40 -32.17 -28.70
CA ALA A 95 9.91 -32.66 -29.98
C ALA A 95 9.85 -31.58 -31.07
N LYS A 96 10.45 -30.40 -30.81
CA LYS A 96 10.50 -29.25 -31.73
C LYS A 96 9.15 -28.62 -32.02
N ASN A 97 8.16 -28.83 -31.16
CA ASN A 97 6.93 -28.04 -31.18
C ASN A 97 7.21 -26.67 -30.57
N SER A 98 6.72 -25.61 -31.21
CA SER A 98 6.88 -24.23 -30.74
C SER A 98 5.56 -23.56 -30.39
N ARG A 99 5.58 -22.68 -29.38
CA ARG A 99 4.51 -21.73 -29.09
C ARG A 99 5.08 -20.34 -28.87
N VAL A 100 4.35 -19.35 -29.38
CA VAL A 100 4.72 -17.94 -29.32
C VAL A 100 3.66 -17.18 -28.54
N GLN A 101 4.08 -16.36 -27.60
CA GLN A 101 3.23 -15.47 -26.83
C GLN A 101 3.76 -14.04 -26.92
N ARG A 102 2.87 -13.11 -27.26
CA ARG A 102 3.15 -11.67 -27.16
C ARG A 102 2.84 -11.21 -25.75
N LEU A 103 3.78 -10.49 -25.16
CA LEU A 103 3.71 -9.94 -23.82
C LEU A 103 4.07 -8.46 -23.88
N THR A 104 3.59 -7.69 -22.92
CA THR A 104 4.02 -6.30 -22.72
C THR A 104 4.52 -6.16 -21.30
N LEU A 105 5.79 -5.80 -21.14
CA LEU A 105 6.33 -5.42 -19.84
C LEU A 105 6.10 -3.92 -19.65
N THR A 106 5.34 -3.55 -18.62
CA THR A 106 5.14 -2.15 -18.25
C THR A 106 6.07 -1.82 -17.09
N VAL A 107 6.89 -0.77 -17.26
CA VAL A 107 7.71 -0.19 -16.19
C VAL A 107 7.18 1.20 -15.85
N SER A 108 6.79 1.42 -14.59
CA SER A 108 6.30 2.71 -14.09
C SER A 108 7.01 3.12 -12.81
N ASP A 109 6.67 4.30 -12.27
CA ASP A 109 6.95 4.58 -10.86
C ASP A 109 6.22 3.59 -9.96
N PRO A 110 6.80 3.24 -8.80
CA PRO A 110 6.06 2.52 -7.78
C PRO A 110 4.83 3.34 -7.35
N PRO A 111 3.65 2.71 -7.20
CA PRO A 111 2.49 3.41 -6.69
C PRO A 111 2.76 3.90 -5.25
N PRO A 112 2.19 5.02 -4.81
CA PRO A 112 2.37 5.48 -3.43
C PRO A 112 1.69 4.52 -2.44
N PRO A 113 2.13 4.49 -1.17
CA PRO A 113 1.38 3.84 -0.10
C PRO A 113 0.00 4.46 0.08
N ARG A 114 -0.92 3.68 0.67
CA ARG A 114 -2.28 4.13 0.96
C ARG A 114 -2.64 3.92 2.42
N LEU A 115 -3.38 4.85 3.01
CA LEU A 115 -4.03 4.68 4.30
C LEU A 115 -5.51 4.37 4.07
N THR A 116 -5.94 3.18 4.47
CA THR A 116 -7.36 2.78 4.45
C THR A 116 -7.92 2.92 5.86
N LEU A 117 -8.97 3.73 6.00
CA LEU A 117 -9.73 3.85 7.23
C LEU A 117 -10.90 2.85 7.21
N VAL A 118 -10.93 1.96 8.20
CA VAL A 118 -11.99 0.97 8.38
C VAL A 118 -12.91 1.44 9.51
N ALA A 119 -14.16 1.69 9.16
CA ALA A 119 -15.23 2.07 10.09
C ALA A 119 -16.49 1.24 9.76
N PRO A 120 -17.47 1.16 10.67
CA PRO A 120 -18.72 0.44 10.43
C PRO A 120 -19.43 0.94 9.15
N PRO A 121 -19.94 0.03 8.29
CA PRO A 121 -20.60 0.40 7.03
C PRO A 121 -22.05 0.88 7.22
N ALA A 122 -22.62 0.68 8.41
CA ALA A 122 -24.00 1.01 8.75
C ALA A 122 -24.07 2.16 9.75
N GLN A 123 -25.28 2.61 10.04
CA GLN A 123 -25.52 3.60 11.10
C GLN A 123 -25.05 3.06 12.45
N VAL A 124 -24.43 3.94 13.25
CA VAL A 124 -23.98 3.66 14.61
C VAL A 124 -24.56 4.68 15.57
N GLU A 125 -24.91 4.22 16.77
CA GLU A 125 -25.41 5.05 17.87
C GLU A 125 -24.47 5.04 19.07
N GLY A 126 -23.55 4.07 19.14
CA GLY A 126 -22.58 3.92 20.22
C GLY A 126 -21.13 4.01 19.73
N PRO A 127 -20.16 3.98 20.67
CA PRO A 127 -18.75 4.01 20.35
C PRO A 127 -18.34 2.89 19.39
N PHE A 128 -17.47 3.20 18.45
CA PHE A 128 -16.91 2.23 17.51
C PHE A 128 -15.41 2.43 17.35
N LEU A 129 -14.73 1.35 16.94
CA LEU A 129 -13.30 1.38 16.67
C LEU A 129 -13.03 1.80 15.22
N LEU A 130 -12.30 2.89 15.04
CA LEU A 130 -11.70 3.28 13.78
C LEU A 130 -10.33 2.61 13.66
N LEU A 131 -10.08 1.89 12.55
CA LEU A 131 -8.76 1.33 12.24
C LEU A 131 -8.15 2.07 11.04
N GLY A 132 -6.90 2.49 11.15
CA GLY A 132 -6.10 2.96 10.03
C GLY A 132 -5.11 1.89 9.61
N ARG A 133 -5.17 1.43 8.36
CA ARG A 133 -4.25 0.43 7.79
C ARG A 133 -3.40 1.03 6.69
N VAL A 134 -2.11 0.76 6.72
CA VAL A 134 -1.22 1.05 5.59
C VAL A 134 -1.24 -0.13 4.64
N GLU A 135 -1.52 0.14 3.38
CA GLU A 135 -1.73 -0.85 2.32
C GLU A 135 -0.96 -0.45 1.06
N VAL A 136 -0.92 -1.37 0.09
CA VAL A 136 -0.32 -1.21 -1.25
C VAL A 136 1.21 -1.21 -1.22
N ARG A 137 1.83 -0.34 -0.42
CA ARG A 137 3.29 -0.20 -0.29
C ARG A 137 3.73 0.02 1.15
N GLU A 138 5.02 -0.22 1.36
CA GLU A 138 5.71 0.14 2.58
C GLU A 138 5.69 1.66 2.78
N ALA A 139 5.32 2.09 3.98
CA ALA A 139 5.40 3.48 4.40
C ALA A 139 6.37 3.63 5.57
N LEU A 140 7.24 4.64 5.50
CA LEU A 140 8.07 5.07 6.63
C LEU A 140 7.36 6.06 7.55
N GLY A 141 6.20 6.53 7.14
CA GLY A 141 5.35 7.38 7.95
C GLY A 141 4.37 8.17 7.12
N PHE A 142 3.49 8.87 7.80
CA PHE A 142 2.51 9.74 7.17
C PHE A 142 2.10 10.86 8.11
N GLN A 143 1.53 11.90 7.49
CA GLN A 143 0.76 12.92 8.17
C GLN A 143 -0.72 12.72 7.86
N LEU A 144 -1.57 12.87 8.85
CA LEU A 144 -3.03 12.72 8.75
C LEU A 144 -3.72 13.98 9.27
N GLU A 145 -4.69 14.46 8.51
CA GLU A 145 -5.74 15.39 8.95
C GLU A 145 -7.09 14.69 8.74
N LEU A 146 -7.82 14.45 9.82
CA LEU A 146 -9.08 13.75 9.81
C LEU A 146 -10.18 14.62 10.43
N PRO A 147 -11.06 15.22 9.59
CA PRO A 147 -12.26 15.86 10.08
C PRO A 147 -13.22 14.85 10.71
N LEU A 148 -13.62 15.09 11.96
CA LEU A 148 -14.51 14.27 12.76
C LEU A 148 -15.86 14.97 12.94
N ARG A 149 -16.67 14.95 11.87
CA ARG A 149 -18.01 15.54 11.90
C ARG A 149 -18.94 14.71 12.77
N ASP A 150 -19.50 15.32 13.81
CA ASP A 150 -20.39 14.67 14.78
C ASP A 150 -19.77 13.43 15.46
N LEU A 151 -18.43 13.37 15.51
CA LEU A 151 -17.67 12.27 16.07
C LEU A 151 -16.71 12.83 17.12
N SER A 152 -16.77 12.30 18.33
CA SER A 152 -15.86 12.66 19.42
C SER A 152 -14.80 11.57 19.58
N PRO A 153 -13.50 11.88 19.47
CA PRO A 153 -12.45 10.90 19.65
C PRO A 153 -12.12 10.67 21.14
N ASP A 154 -11.94 9.41 21.52
CA ASP A 154 -11.31 9.06 22.80
C ASP A 154 -9.79 8.97 22.60
N LEU A 155 -9.09 10.08 22.81
CA LEU A 155 -7.65 10.19 22.55
C LEU A 155 -6.81 9.21 23.40
N ALA A 156 -7.29 8.82 24.59
CA ALA A 156 -6.59 7.87 25.45
C ALA A 156 -6.67 6.43 24.91
N SER A 157 -7.66 6.13 24.09
CA SER A 157 -7.79 4.83 23.42
C SER A 157 -6.85 4.66 22.22
N LEU A 158 -6.17 5.73 21.78
CA LEU A 158 -5.29 5.69 20.63
C LEU A 158 -4.17 4.67 20.85
N LYS A 159 -4.05 3.72 19.93
CA LYS A 159 -2.86 2.87 19.83
C LYS A 159 -2.27 3.04 18.44
N VAL A 160 -0.97 3.22 18.37
CA VAL A 160 -0.22 3.40 17.13
C VAL A 160 0.83 2.30 17.03
N ALA A 161 1.08 1.80 15.83
CA ALA A 161 2.09 0.76 15.58
C ALA A 161 3.53 1.25 15.76
N SER A 162 3.73 2.57 15.90
CA SER A 162 5.01 3.20 16.21
C SER A 162 4.95 3.92 17.55
N PRO A 163 6.03 3.91 18.34
CA PRO A 163 6.16 4.78 19.50
C PRO A 163 6.40 6.26 19.10
N VAL A 164 6.81 6.52 17.86
CA VAL A 164 7.11 7.88 17.37
C VAL A 164 5.92 8.42 16.60
N TYR A 165 5.03 9.10 17.33
CA TYR A 165 3.88 9.78 16.77
C TYR A 165 3.56 11.07 17.53
N LEU A 166 2.93 12.01 16.84
CA LEU A 166 2.41 13.24 17.40
C LEU A 166 0.92 13.34 17.11
N LEU A 167 0.14 13.69 18.13
CA LEU A 167 -1.32 13.78 18.09
C LEU A 167 -1.76 15.16 18.53
N ASP A 168 -2.74 15.72 17.81
CA ASP A 168 -3.44 16.93 18.18
C ASP A 168 -4.92 16.80 17.80
N TYR A 169 -5.79 17.40 18.60
CA TYR A 169 -7.22 17.45 18.33
C TYR A 169 -7.74 18.85 18.63
N ASP A 170 -8.29 19.47 17.59
CA ASP A 170 -8.98 20.74 17.69
C ASP A 170 -10.48 20.46 17.86
N PRO A 171 -11.05 20.63 19.07
CA PRO A 171 -12.47 20.36 19.31
C PRO A 171 -13.40 21.38 18.66
N GLU A 172 -12.94 22.61 18.41
CA GLU A 172 -13.75 23.64 17.76
C GLU A 172 -13.87 23.37 16.26
N ALA A 173 -12.76 22.99 15.62
CA ALA A 173 -12.75 22.59 14.22
C ALA A 173 -13.23 21.14 13.98
N GLY A 174 -13.32 20.33 15.05
CA GLY A 174 -13.55 18.89 14.96
C GLY A 174 -12.47 18.20 14.11
N LEU A 175 -11.20 18.60 14.25
CA LEU A 175 -10.11 18.15 13.39
C LEU A 175 -9.06 17.39 14.19
N LEU A 176 -8.89 16.10 13.89
CA LEU A 176 -7.83 15.25 14.43
C LEU A 176 -6.62 15.32 13.51
N ARG A 177 -5.44 15.60 14.07
CA ARG A 177 -4.16 15.57 13.37
C ARG A 177 -3.29 14.48 14.00
N LEU A 178 -2.77 13.58 13.16
CA LEU A 178 -1.93 12.47 13.60
C LEU A 178 -0.77 12.32 12.62
N ASP A 179 0.45 12.55 13.11
CA ASP A 179 1.66 12.34 12.32
C ASP A 179 2.42 11.17 12.93
N VAL A 180 2.76 10.18 12.13
CA VAL A 180 3.39 8.93 12.57
C VAL A 180 4.63 8.68 11.74
N ALA A 181 5.75 8.37 12.39
CA ALA A 181 6.97 7.91 11.74
C ALA A 181 7.33 6.50 12.22
N PHE A 182 7.73 5.62 11.31
CA PHE A 182 8.06 4.23 11.60
C PHE A 182 9.56 3.98 11.49
N ALA A 183 10.16 3.41 12.54
CA ALA A 183 11.56 2.97 12.52
C ALA A 183 11.81 1.89 11.45
N LYS A 184 10.82 1.02 11.24
CA LYS A 184 10.79 -0.01 10.21
C LYS A 184 9.59 0.26 9.29
N PRO A 185 9.74 0.18 7.96
CA PRO A 185 8.62 0.42 7.06
C PRO A 185 7.42 -0.48 7.38
N LEU A 186 6.22 0.10 7.34
CA LEU A 186 4.97 -0.60 7.61
C LEU A 186 4.25 -0.91 6.29
N LYS A 187 3.85 -2.16 6.07
CA LYS A 187 3.06 -2.59 4.89
C LYS A 187 2.01 -3.62 5.30
N ASP A 188 0.81 -3.47 4.73
CA ASP A 188 -0.36 -4.35 4.88
C ASP A 188 -0.76 -4.61 6.36
N GLN A 189 -0.42 -3.65 7.22
CA GLN A 189 -0.56 -3.72 8.67
C GLN A 189 -1.39 -2.55 9.20
N GLU A 190 -1.94 -2.74 10.40
CA GLU A 190 -2.59 -1.66 11.14
C GLU A 190 -1.55 -0.62 11.58
N ALA A 191 -1.76 0.63 11.23
CA ALA A 191 -0.95 1.76 11.66
C ALA A 191 -1.46 2.37 12.96
N PHE A 192 -2.78 2.46 13.13
CA PHE A 192 -3.38 2.91 14.38
C PHE A 192 -4.81 2.40 14.55
N ARG A 193 -5.30 2.48 15.78
CA ARG A 193 -6.70 2.33 16.14
C ARG A 193 -7.13 3.39 17.15
N LEU A 194 -8.37 3.86 17.06
CA LEU A 194 -8.93 4.91 17.90
C LEU A 194 -10.42 4.67 18.11
N LEU A 195 -10.92 4.79 19.33
CA LEU A 195 -12.35 4.80 19.59
C LEU A 195 -12.95 6.16 19.24
N LEU A 196 -14.03 6.13 18.49
CA LEU A 196 -14.84 7.31 18.15
C LEU A 196 -16.27 7.10 18.67
N THR A 197 -16.84 8.15 19.25
CA THR A 197 -18.22 8.15 19.74
C THR A 197 -19.07 9.09 18.88
N PRO A 198 -20.15 8.58 18.24
CA PRO A 198 -21.08 9.45 17.52
C PRO A 198 -21.84 10.35 18.51
N GLN A 199 -21.93 11.64 18.20
CA GLN A 199 -22.74 12.59 18.98
C GLN A 199 -24.24 12.47 18.64
N ARG A 200 -24.54 11.86 17.49
CA ARG A 200 -25.89 11.53 17.01
C ARG A 200 -25.82 10.31 16.07
N PRO A 201 -26.92 9.56 15.89
CA PRO A 201 -26.95 8.42 14.97
C PRO A 201 -26.49 8.82 13.56
N LEU A 202 -25.41 8.22 13.08
CA LEU A 202 -24.84 8.52 11.75
C LEU A 202 -24.19 7.28 11.13
N THR A 203 -24.03 7.27 9.81
CA THR A 203 -23.15 6.31 9.13
C THR A 203 -21.77 6.96 8.96
N PRO A 204 -20.70 6.42 9.57
CA PRO A 204 -19.38 7.04 9.51
C PRO A 204 -18.88 7.17 8.07
N ARG A 205 -18.63 8.41 7.63
CA ARG A 205 -18.00 8.71 6.33
C ARG A 205 -16.84 9.66 6.55
N LEU A 206 -15.64 9.11 6.50
CA LEU A 206 -14.40 9.81 6.80
C LEU A 206 -13.68 10.18 5.51
N PHE A 207 -13.22 11.42 5.43
CA PHE A 207 -12.49 11.96 4.27
C PHE A 207 -11.14 12.51 4.76
N PRO A 208 -10.19 11.63 5.10
CA PRO A 208 -8.90 12.06 5.58
C PRO A 208 -8.08 12.72 4.47
N ARG A 209 -7.28 13.72 4.84
CA ARG A 209 -6.11 14.14 4.04
C ARG A 209 -4.91 13.41 4.58
N VAL A 210 -4.21 12.68 3.72
CA VAL A 210 -3.05 11.86 4.10
C VAL A 210 -1.90 12.18 3.18
N VAL A 211 -0.71 12.38 3.75
CA VAL A 211 0.52 12.57 2.99
C VAL A 211 1.55 11.57 3.49
N PHE A 212 2.02 10.72 2.60
CA PHE A 212 3.09 9.77 2.86
C PHE A 212 4.44 10.41 2.53
N TYR A 213 5.51 9.81 3.04
CA TYR A 213 6.88 10.27 2.84
C TYR A 213 7.76 9.14 2.29
N ASP A 214 8.71 9.49 1.42
CA ASP A 214 9.71 8.56 0.90
C ASP A 214 10.84 8.30 1.90
N LYS A 215 11.87 7.55 1.47
CA LYS A 215 13.00 7.14 2.33
C LYS A 215 13.90 8.31 2.70
N GLU A 216 13.88 9.35 1.90
CA GLU A 216 14.63 10.58 2.07
C GLU A 216 13.84 11.61 2.89
N GLY A 217 12.62 11.27 3.36
CA GLY A 217 11.78 12.16 4.16
C GLY A 217 11.10 13.26 3.34
N LYS A 218 10.98 13.08 2.02
CA LYS A 218 10.29 14.00 1.13
C LYS A 218 8.81 13.58 0.97
N PRO A 219 7.88 14.55 0.96
CA PRO A 219 6.45 14.26 0.84
C PRO A 219 6.09 13.72 -0.54
N LEU A 220 5.24 12.68 -0.55
CA LEU A 220 4.55 12.16 -1.73
C LEU A 220 3.29 12.99 -1.98
N GLY A 221 3.48 14.18 -2.56
CA GLY A 221 2.41 15.16 -2.82
C GLY A 221 2.63 16.46 -2.05
N GLU A 222 1.57 17.23 -1.86
CA GLU A 222 1.61 18.47 -1.07
C GLU A 222 1.60 18.13 0.42
N ALA A 223 2.67 18.50 1.13
CA ALA A 223 2.79 18.27 2.58
C ALA A 223 1.70 19.00 3.38
N LEU A 224 1.23 18.36 4.45
CA LEU A 224 0.38 19.04 5.42
C LEU A 224 1.24 20.00 6.24
N LYS A 225 0.77 21.24 6.40
CA LYS A 225 1.53 22.28 7.10
C LYS A 225 1.70 21.91 8.57
N ARG A 226 2.94 21.99 9.04
CA ARG A 226 3.36 21.81 10.43
C ARG A 226 4.36 22.92 10.78
N GLY A 227 4.57 23.16 12.07
CA GLY A 227 5.59 24.10 12.55
C GLY A 227 7.01 23.58 12.40
N ARG A 228 7.18 22.26 12.24
CA ARG A 228 8.46 21.60 11.96
C ARG A 228 8.33 20.58 10.83
N PRO A 229 9.40 20.30 10.07
CA PRO A 229 9.37 19.31 8.99
C PRO A 229 9.17 17.88 9.53
N PHE A 230 8.42 17.07 8.78
CA PHE A 230 8.24 15.65 9.08
C PHE A 230 9.56 14.86 9.13
N ALA A 231 10.58 15.30 8.39
CA ALA A 231 11.90 14.66 8.37
C ALA A 231 12.55 14.59 9.78
N GLU A 232 12.28 15.55 10.66
CA GLU A 232 12.75 15.49 12.06
C GLU A 232 12.11 14.33 12.83
N LEU A 233 10.80 14.14 12.67
CA LEU A 233 10.06 13.03 13.28
C LEU A 233 10.52 11.68 12.71
N LEU A 234 10.78 11.62 11.40
CA LEU A 234 11.30 10.42 10.75
C LEU A 234 12.69 10.05 11.25
N GLN A 235 13.59 11.03 11.39
CA GLN A 235 14.93 10.79 11.90
C GLN A 235 14.87 10.28 13.36
N MET A 236 14.03 10.89 14.19
CA MET A 236 13.79 10.41 15.56
C MET A 236 13.30 8.96 15.59
N ALA A 237 12.40 8.57 14.68
CA ALA A 237 11.97 7.18 14.57
C ALA A 237 13.11 6.22 14.17
N GLN A 238 14.04 6.64 13.31
CA GLN A 238 15.19 5.82 12.91
C GLN A 238 16.20 5.62 14.04
N ASP A 239 16.32 6.61 14.94
CA ASP A 239 17.24 6.58 16.08
C ASP A 239 16.57 6.16 17.40
N TRP A 240 15.28 5.85 17.35
CA TRP A 240 14.49 5.50 18.54
C TRP A 240 15.11 4.36 19.35
N GLY A 241 15.32 4.60 20.64
CA GLY A 241 15.91 3.64 21.57
C GLY A 241 17.41 3.37 21.36
N LYS A 242 18.09 4.13 20.50
CA LYS A 242 19.56 4.08 20.40
C LYS A 242 20.21 4.89 21.52
N GLU A 243 21.45 4.55 21.83
CA GLU A 243 22.31 5.27 22.76
C GLU A 243 23.60 5.70 22.05
N GLY A 244 24.09 6.90 22.32
CA GLY A 244 25.31 7.41 21.69
C GLY A 244 25.51 8.91 21.85
N LYS A 245 26.63 9.40 21.33
CA LYS A 245 26.90 10.84 21.23
C LYS A 245 26.35 11.36 19.91
N GLU A 246 25.78 12.57 19.92
CA GLU A 246 25.31 13.27 18.71
C GLU A 246 24.24 12.50 17.91
N LEU A 247 23.37 11.76 18.60
CA LEU A 247 22.23 11.11 17.96
C LEU A 247 21.27 12.17 17.40
N LYS A 248 20.87 12.02 16.14
CA LYS A 248 19.90 12.92 15.55
C LYS A 248 18.52 12.61 16.15
N GLY A 249 17.94 13.58 16.84
CA GLY A 249 16.67 13.40 17.56
C GLY A 249 16.83 13.25 19.07
N ASP A 250 18.05 13.21 19.60
CA ASP A 250 18.34 13.47 21.02
C ASP A 250 18.29 14.99 21.21
N LEU A 251 17.16 15.50 21.68
CA LEU A 251 16.89 16.92 21.82
C LEU A 251 17.23 17.43 23.23
N ASN A 252 17.34 16.53 24.21
CA ASN A 252 17.64 16.87 25.60
C ASN A 252 19.14 16.71 25.94
N GLY A 253 19.93 16.07 25.07
CA GLY A 253 21.37 15.85 25.20
C GLY A 253 21.75 14.74 26.19
N ASP A 254 20.83 13.84 26.53
CA ASP A 254 21.08 12.75 27.49
C ASP A 254 21.75 11.52 26.86
N GLY A 255 21.96 11.55 25.55
CA GLY A 255 22.59 10.49 24.78
C GLY A 255 21.65 9.36 24.36
N ARG A 256 20.32 9.54 24.52
CA ARG A 256 19.27 8.60 24.12
C ARG A 256 18.22 9.31 23.28
N VAL A 257 17.47 8.53 22.48
CA VAL A 257 16.30 9.05 21.74
C VAL A 257 15.06 8.34 22.26
N GLU A 258 14.25 9.05 23.04
CA GLU A 258 13.10 8.48 23.74
C GLU A 258 11.91 9.43 23.86
N GLY A 259 10.97 9.11 24.76
CA GLY A 259 9.72 9.83 24.93
C GLY A 259 9.89 11.31 25.29
N ALA A 260 10.93 11.65 26.05
CA ALA A 260 11.21 13.03 26.42
C ALA A 260 11.54 13.89 25.19
N ASP A 261 12.32 13.36 24.24
CA ASP A 261 12.65 14.04 23.00
C ASP A 261 11.43 14.21 22.10
N LEU A 262 10.59 13.17 22.01
CA LEU A 262 9.34 13.24 21.26
C LEU A 262 8.40 14.31 21.81
N GLN A 263 8.32 14.43 23.14
CA GLN A 263 7.56 15.51 23.79
C GLN A 263 8.14 16.88 23.46
N ALA A 264 9.46 17.03 23.48
CA ALA A 264 10.13 18.28 23.12
C ALA A 264 9.91 18.65 21.65
N LEU A 265 9.97 17.68 20.74
CA LEU A 265 9.68 17.86 19.31
C LEU A 265 8.23 18.29 19.06
N GLY A 266 7.29 17.72 19.81
CA GLY A 266 5.87 18.03 19.72
C GLY A 266 5.52 19.49 20.06
N GLN A 267 6.35 20.18 20.84
CA GLN A 267 6.13 21.58 21.20
C GLN A 267 6.23 22.49 19.97
N GLY A 268 5.09 23.07 19.58
CA GLY A 268 4.97 23.92 18.39
C GLY A 268 4.93 23.16 17.06
N TYR A 269 4.83 21.83 17.09
CA TYR A 269 4.76 21.01 15.89
C TYR A 269 3.43 21.22 15.13
N PHE A 270 2.31 21.20 15.85
CA PHE A 270 1.01 21.56 15.29
C PHE A 270 0.79 23.07 15.44
N LEU A 271 0.52 23.73 14.31
CA LEU A 271 0.21 25.16 14.30
C LEU A 271 -1.18 25.37 14.91
N LYS A 272 -1.28 26.25 15.90
CA LYS A 272 -2.59 26.69 16.40
C LYS A 272 -3.35 27.41 15.28
N ALA A 273 -4.67 27.22 15.23
CA ALA A 273 -5.51 28.01 14.36
C ALA A 273 -5.30 29.51 14.67
N PRO A 274 -5.24 30.40 13.66
CA PRO A 274 -5.23 31.83 13.92
C PRO A 274 -6.48 32.19 14.72
N ALA A 275 -6.32 33.01 15.76
CA ALA A 275 -7.45 33.46 16.56
C ALA A 275 -8.51 34.09 15.62
N PRO A 276 -9.81 33.81 15.83
CA PRO A 276 -10.85 34.50 15.08
C PRO A 276 -10.63 36.01 15.26
N PHE A 277 -10.62 36.75 14.16
CA PHE A 277 -10.48 38.20 14.20
C PHE A 277 -11.47 38.76 15.22
N PRO A 278 -11.04 39.61 16.19
CA PRO A 278 -11.99 40.24 17.09
C PRO A 278 -12.98 41.00 16.22
N GLY A 279 -14.25 40.60 16.29
CA GLY A 279 -15.33 41.16 15.49
C GLY A 279 -15.28 42.67 15.58
N GLY A 280 -15.13 43.32 14.42
CA GLY A 280 -15.44 44.74 14.32
C GLY A 280 -16.90 44.89 14.73
N GLY A 281 -17.13 45.43 15.92
CA GLY A 281 -18.45 45.83 16.34
C GLY A 281 -18.97 46.83 15.32
N GLU A 282 -19.88 46.38 14.46
CA GLU A 282 -20.76 47.27 13.72
C GLU A 282 -21.60 48.00 14.76
N GLY A 283 -21.09 49.14 15.21
CA GLY A 283 -21.86 50.16 15.87
C GLY A 283 -22.95 50.59 14.91
N ASN A 284 -24.16 50.10 15.15
CA ASN A 284 -25.39 50.58 14.54
C ASN A 284 -25.47 52.11 14.73
N PRO A 285 -25.37 52.94 13.67
CA PRO A 285 -25.69 54.34 13.81
C PRO A 285 -27.21 54.44 13.93
N GLY A 286 -27.69 54.77 15.14
CA GLY A 286 -29.08 55.14 15.36
C GLY A 286 -29.51 56.31 14.45
N PRO A 287 -30.81 56.45 14.15
CA PRO A 287 -31.28 57.49 13.25
C PRO A 287 -31.03 58.85 13.90
N ALA A 288 -30.36 59.74 13.16
CA ALA A 288 -30.26 61.14 13.54
C ALA A 288 -31.64 61.79 13.37
N GLU A 289 -32.21 62.25 14.48
CA GLU A 289 -33.32 63.21 14.49
C GLU A 289 -32.82 64.52 13.88
N GLU A 290 -33.44 64.92 12.78
CA GLU A 290 -33.24 66.21 12.12
C GLU A 290 -34.20 67.21 12.80
N GLU A 291 -33.69 67.96 13.78
CA GLU A 291 -34.31 69.21 14.24
C GLU A 291 -33.91 70.36 13.30
N ALA A 292 -34.92 71.18 13.01
CA ALA A 292 -35.03 72.21 11.98
C ALA A 292 -34.13 73.45 12.19
N PRO A 293 -34.22 74.47 11.30
CA PRO A 293 -35.36 75.41 11.34
C PRO A 293 -36.13 75.57 10.03
#